data_AF-A0A8C0D096-F1
#
_entry.id   AF-A0A8C0D096-F1
#
_cell.length_a   1.000
_cell.length_b   1.000
_cell.length_c   1.000
_cell.angle_alpha   90.00
_cell.angle_beta   90.00
_cell.angle_gamma   90.00
#
_symmetry.space_group_name_H-M   'P 1'
#
loop_
_entity.id
_entity.type
_entity.pdbx_description
1 polymer ?
#
loop_
_entity_poly.entity_id
_entity_poly.type
_entity_poly.pdbx_seq_one_letter_code
_entity_poly.pdbx_strand_id
1 'polypeptide(L)'
;EKFMNRSMKIYQKSTFSSRMKNRSHLGQIGIFADTGGTSTEKLGLDPTLILRLTEGADTKRTVHEFINDQRDRFMLEYALSTKRNTIQKFEKHATMKERQLMKAEQKLEEDAMAFEEFLRENDQRSVDALKIAAQETINKLQMTAELKKASMEIQLVKSEIAKTEFLLKEYMNYGFFLLKLSPKQWQIQQAMKRVSKNKENVNVMLPSIMTKLSTRRREGNMEESRRISFSEDSSLGRGGQAKPRKTTTPTLEQKKSSLSNRAESISSEDSLEFFLNDDMDYDLEPELYFKEPEELLQVLTELEEQNLTLVQYSQDVDENLEDVNKREKLIQDKINTNIEFLLEHKEMLKANCVREEEKAAELELRSRLFSFGEFNSDAQEKLIDSLSKKINQVYKVCIGDAEVGSLNPVQKLVKVESRLVELSDLIESIPKENVEAIERMKQKERRQKLREEKVKEKQKHQEERLKAALERAVAQPKKKLGRRLIYRSKPPSGNKRELLLVKDTRTKSLQEEYFFT
;
A
#
# COMPACT_ATOMS: atom_id res chain seq x y z
N GLU A 1 -101.71 -72.52 41.04
CA GLU A 1 -101.65 -71.65 39.83
C GLU A 1 -101.27 -70.19 40.12
N LYS A 2 -101.92 -69.50 41.07
CA LYS A 2 -101.61 -68.09 41.40
C LYS A 2 -100.18 -67.85 41.92
N PHE A 3 -99.58 -68.83 42.60
CA PHE A 3 -98.20 -68.74 43.11
C PHE A 3 -97.13 -68.88 42.00
N MET A 4 -97.41 -69.71 40.98
CA MET A 4 -96.49 -69.96 39.84
C MET A 4 -96.44 -68.78 38.85
N ASN A 5 -97.49 -67.97 38.74
CA ASN A 5 -97.54 -66.82 37.82
C ASN A 5 -96.75 -65.58 38.32
N ARG A 6 -96.30 -65.58 39.59
CA ARG A 6 -95.64 -64.42 40.20
C ARG A 6 -94.14 -64.35 39.87
N SER A 7 -93.52 -65.48 39.50
CA SER A 7 -92.09 -65.59 39.16
C SER A 7 -91.78 -65.52 37.65
N MET A 8 -92.78 -65.47 36.76
CA MET A 8 -92.56 -65.44 35.30
C MET A 8 -92.44 -64.01 34.74
N LYS A 9 -91.60 -63.82 33.71
CA LYS A 9 -91.44 -62.56 32.98
C LYS A 9 -92.71 -62.22 32.18
N ILE A 10 -92.95 -60.94 31.88
CA ILE A 10 -94.23 -60.42 31.35
C ILE A 10 -94.70 -61.17 30.09
N TYR A 11 -93.79 -61.53 29.18
CA TYR A 11 -94.10 -62.25 27.95
C TYR A 11 -94.42 -63.76 28.13
N GLN A 12 -94.20 -64.31 29.33
CA GLN A 12 -94.46 -65.72 29.67
C GLN A 12 -95.77 -65.92 30.44
N LYS A 13 -96.45 -64.84 30.84
CA LYS A 13 -97.73 -64.92 31.56
C LYS A 13 -98.87 -65.18 30.57
N SER A 14 -99.55 -66.33 30.69
CA SER A 14 -100.75 -66.63 29.90
C SER A 14 -101.93 -65.75 30.35
N THR A 15 -102.61 -65.09 29.42
CA THR A 15 -103.81 -64.27 29.70
C THR A 15 -105.07 -65.13 29.62
N PHE A 16 -106.17 -64.70 30.25
CA PHE A 16 -107.46 -65.41 30.19
C PHE A 16 -107.93 -65.63 28.74
N SER A 17 -107.66 -64.67 27.85
CA SER A 17 -107.92 -64.78 26.41
C SER A 17 -107.04 -65.84 25.72
N SER A 18 -105.76 -65.99 26.11
CA SER A 18 -104.89 -67.06 25.58
C SER A 18 -105.32 -68.44 26.07
N ARG A 19 -105.87 -68.57 27.29
CA ARG A 19 -106.45 -69.82 27.80
C ARG A 19 -107.78 -70.19 27.14
N MET A 20 -108.60 -69.20 26.78
CA MET A 20 -109.85 -69.44 26.04
C MET A 20 -109.59 -69.90 24.59
N LYS A 21 -108.54 -69.39 23.93
CA LYS A 21 -108.17 -69.83 22.57
C LYS A 21 -107.62 -71.27 22.52
N ASN A 22 -107.04 -71.79 23.61
CA ASN A 22 -106.57 -73.18 23.67
C ASN A 22 -107.65 -74.21 24.06
N ARG A 23 -108.93 -73.82 24.18
CA ARG A 23 -110.06 -74.74 24.43
C ARG A 23 -110.81 -75.17 23.16
N SER A 24 -110.16 -75.12 22.00
CA SER A 24 -110.73 -75.67 20.77
C SER A 24 -110.42 -77.17 20.63
N HIS A 25 -111.21 -78.01 21.31
CA HIS A 25 -111.38 -79.42 20.92
C HIS A 25 -112.16 -79.59 19.59
N LEU A 26 -112.29 -78.52 18.80
CA LEU A 26 -113.00 -78.46 17.53
C LEU A 26 -112.04 -78.36 16.32
N GLY A 27 -110.80 -78.81 16.48
CA GLY A 27 -109.79 -78.91 15.41
C GLY A 27 -109.55 -80.34 14.92
N GLN A 28 -110.27 -81.33 15.45
CA GLN A 28 -110.12 -82.76 15.16
C GLN A 28 -111.28 -83.30 14.29
N ILE A 29 -111.65 -82.57 13.23
CA ILE A 29 -112.42 -83.15 12.12
C ILE A 29 -111.52 -83.11 10.89
N GLY A 30 -110.48 -83.95 10.92
CA GLY A 30 -109.83 -84.42 9.71
C GLY A 30 -110.67 -85.59 9.19
N ILE A 31 -111.47 -85.36 8.15
CA ILE A 31 -112.05 -86.45 7.38
C ILE A 31 -110.88 -87.06 6.59
N PHE A 32 -110.28 -88.11 7.13
CA PHE A 32 -109.39 -88.98 6.38
C PHE A 32 -110.23 -89.67 5.31
N ALA A 33 -110.04 -89.28 4.06
CA ALA A 33 -110.42 -90.08 2.92
C ALA A 33 -109.34 -91.15 2.75
N ASP A 34 -109.53 -92.30 3.38
CA ASP A 34 -108.81 -93.52 3.00
C ASP A 34 -109.82 -94.48 2.36
N THR A 35 -109.63 -94.67 1.06
CA THR A 35 -110.42 -95.55 0.20
C THR A 35 -110.05 -97.00 0.47
N GLY A 36 -110.86 -97.68 1.29
CA GLY A 36 -110.78 -99.13 1.43
C GLY A 36 -111.51 -99.68 2.64
N GLY A 37 -112.77 -100.11 2.46
CA GLY A 37 -113.47 -100.92 3.46
C GLY A 37 -114.98 -100.76 3.44
N THR A 38 -115.67 -101.71 2.83
CA THR A 38 -117.09 -101.96 3.13
C THR A 38 -117.16 -102.56 4.54
N SER A 39 -117.19 -101.73 5.56
CA SER A 39 -117.60 -102.10 6.91
C SER A 39 -118.25 -100.90 7.60
N THR A 40 -119.58 -100.94 7.63
CA THR A 40 -120.46 -99.92 8.23
C THR A 40 -120.42 -100.02 9.76
N GLU A 41 -119.32 -99.61 10.40
CA GLU A 41 -119.28 -99.61 11.88
C GLU A 41 -118.42 -98.50 12.53
N LYS A 42 -117.96 -97.48 11.79
CA LYS A 42 -117.18 -96.36 12.38
C LYS A 42 -117.58 -94.97 11.91
N LEU A 43 -118.89 -94.68 11.91
CA LEU A 43 -119.38 -93.32 12.01
C LEU A 43 -120.19 -93.25 13.30
N GLY A 44 -119.62 -92.64 14.34
CA GLY A 44 -120.22 -92.46 15.67
C GLY A 44 -121.44 -91.53 15.62
N LEU A 45 -122.46 -91.95 14.89
CA LEU A 45 -123.77 -91.34 14.77
C LEU A 45 -124.75 -92.26 15.49
N ASP A 46 -125.47 -91.67 16.43
CA ASP A 46 -126.51 -92.31 17.23
C ASP A 46 -127.46 -93.13 16.32
N PRO A 47 -127.67 -94.44 16.54
CA PRO A 47 -128.47 -95.28 15.66
C PRO A 47 -129.89 -94.72 15.43
N THR A 48 -130.40 -93.92 16.36
CA THR A 48 -131.68 -93.20 16.24
C THR A 48 -131.66 -92.05 15.23
N LEU A 49 -130.53 -91.36 15.05
CA LEU A 49 -130.41 -90.26 14.06
C LEU A 49 -130.24 -90.77 12.63
N ILE A 50 -129.55 -91.91 12.45
CA ILE A 50 -129.48 -92.58 11.15
C ILE A 50 -130.88 -93.04 10.74
N LEU A 51 -131.65 -93.63 11.67
CA LEU A 51 -133.05 -93.99 11.45
C LEU A 51 -133.94 -92.77 11.16
N ARG A 52 -133.76 -91.63 11.84
CA ARG A 52 -134.56 -90.41 11.59
C ARG A 52 -134.24 -89.73 10.26
N LEU A 53 -132.99 -89.80 9.79
CA LEU A 53 -132.60 -89.29 8.48
C LEU A 53 -133.07 -90.20 7.33
N THR A 54 -133.25 -91.49 7.58
CA THR A 54 -133.81 -92.44 6.60
C THR A 54 -135.34 -92.58 6.69
N GLU A 55 -135.97 -92.25 7.82
CA GLU A 55 -137.43 -92.27 8.05
C GLU A 55 -138.22 -91.32 7.14
N GLY A 56 -137.57 -90.31 6.55
CA GLY A 56 -138.17 -89.39 5.57
C GLY A 56 -137.91 -89.74 4.11
N ALA A 57 -137.35 -90.92 3.81
CA ALA A 57 -137.17 -91.36 2.43
C ALA A 57 -138.52 -91.80 1.85
N ASP A 58 -139.25 -90.84 1.29
CA ASP A 58 -140.51 -91.03 0.57
C ASP A 58 -140.47 -92.29 -0.30
N THR A 59 -141.26 -93.29 0.08
CA THR A 59 -141.45 -94.56 -0.63
C THR A 59 -142.20 -94.42 -1.96
N LYS A 60 -142.30 -93.18 -2.46
CA LYS A 60 -142.94 -92.80 -3.73
C LYS A 60 -142.05 -91.93 -4.62
N ARG A 61 -140.75 -91.84 -4.36
CA ARG A 61 -139.84 -91.22 -5.33
C ARG A 61 -139.80 -92.10 -6.57
N THR A 62 -140.18 -91.52 -7.69
CA THR A 62 -140.06 -92.24 -8.96
C THR A 62 -138.57 -92.49 -9.20
N VAL A 63 -138.20 -93.63 -9.78
CA VAL A 63 -136.79 -93.94 -10.12
C VAL A 63 -136.09 -92.75 -10.80
N HIS A 64 -136.83 -91.95 -11.57
CA HIS A 64 -136.38 -90.71 -12.19
C HIS A 64 -135.94 -89.59 -11.20
N GLU A 65 -136.69 -89.34 -10.12
CA GLU A 65 -136.37 -88.32 -9.11
C GLU A 65 -135.14 -88.72 -8.29
N PHE A 66 -135.04 -90.00 -7.91
CA PHE A 66 -133.84 -90.53 -7.26
C PHE A 66 -132.61 -90.40 -8.16
N ILE A 67 -132.75 -90.70 -9.46
CA ILE A 67 -131.68 -90.51 -10.44
C ILE A 67 -131.29 -89.02 -10.53
N ASN A 68 -132.26 -88.09 -10.49
CA ASN A 68 -131.98 -86.65 -10.52
C ASN A 68 -131.33 -86.15 -9.22
N ASP A 69 -131.77 -86.56 -8.03
CA ASP A 69 -131.12 -86.23 -6.75
C ASP A 69 -129.67 -86.76 -6.70
N GLN A 70 -129.44 -87.98 -7.21
CA GLN A 70 -128.08 -88.54 -7.30
C GLN A 70 -127.22 -87.77 -8.31
N ARG A 71 -127.80 -87.33 -9.44
CA ARG A 71 -127.12 -86.45 -10.40
C ARG A 71 -126.79 -85.09 -9.77
N ASP A 72 -127.72 -84.47 -9.08
CA ASP A 72 -127.52 -83.18 -8.41
C ASP A 72 -126.48 -83.28 -7.30
N ARG A 73 -126.50 -84.38 -6.53
CA ARG A 73 -125.47 -84.69 -5.53
C ARG A 73 -124.10 -84.84 -6.17
N PHE A 74 -123.99 -85.61 -7.26
CA PHE A 74 -122.74 -85.78 -8.00
C PHE A 74 -122.25 -84.47 -8.63
N MET A 75 -123.15 -83.67 -9.19
CA MET A 75 -122.82 -82.37 -9.78
C MET A 75 -122.34 -81.38 -8.72
N LEU A 76 -122.96 -81.36 -7.54
CA LEU A 76 -122.52 -80.53 -6.41
C LEU A 76 -121.16 -81.01 -5.89
N GLU A 77 -120.96 -82.32 -5.76
CA GLU A 77 -119.68 -82.91 -5.36
C GLU A 77 -118.57 -82.59 -6.38
N TYR A 78 -118.87 -82.69 -7.67
CA TYR A 78 -117.98 -82.27 -8.76
C TYR A 78 -117.68 -80.77 -8.71
N ALA A 79 -118.68 -79.92 -8.46
CA ALA A 79 -118.49 -78.47 -8.32
C ALA A 79 -117.65 -78.11 -7.08
N LEU A 80 -117.91 -78.76 -5.94
CA LEU A 80 -117.11 -78.59 -4.72
C LEU A 80 -115.68 -79.10 -4.92
N SER A 81 -115.49 -80.24 -5.57
CA SER A 81 -114.17 -80.76 -5.93
C SER A 81 -113.43 -79.79 -6.85
N THR A 82 -114.11 -79.26 -7.86
CA THR A 82 -113.56 -78.24 -8.77
C THR A 82 -113.15 -76.97 -8.01
N LYS A 83 -114.02 -76.45 -7.13
CA LYS A 83 -113.72 -75.25 -6.32
C LYS A 83 -112.58 -75.50 -5.33
N ARG A 84 -112.56 -76.64 -4.63
CA ARG A 84 -111.46 -77.05 -3.74
C ARG A 84 -110.14 -77.15 -4.52
N ASN A 85 -110.16 -77.73 -5.71
CA ASN A 85 -109.00 -77.78 -6.60
C ASN A 85 -108.55 -76.38 -7.04
N THR A 86 -109.48 -75.46 -7.32
CA THR A 86 -109.12 -74.05 -7.64
C THR A 86 -108.55 -73.29 -6.43
N ILE A 87 -109.11 -73.50 -5.23
CA ILE A 87 -108.60 -72.88 -3.99
C ILE A 87 -107.19 -73.39 -3.70
N GLN A 88 -106.95 -74.70 -3.77
CA GLN A 88 -105.61 -75.26 -3.60
C GLN A 88 -104.61 -74.71 -4.63
N LYS A 89 -105.02 -74.47 -5.88
CA LYS A 89 -104.16 -73.81 -6.88
C LYS A 89 -103.81 -72.39 -6.45
N PHE A 90 -104.79 -71.60 -5.98
CA PHE A 90 -104.54 -70.24 -5.50
C PHE A 90 -103.70 -70.21 -4.23
N GLU A 91 -103.89 -71.14 -3.28
CA GLU A 91 -103.05 -71.28 -2.09
C GLU A 91 -101.60 -71.61 -2.47
N LYS A 92 -101.38 -72.50 -3.46
CA LYS A 92 -100.04 -72.78 -3.99
C LYS A 92 -99.42 -71.54 -4.64
N HIS A 93 -100.20 -70.75 -5.39
CA HIS A 93 -99.71 -69.50 -5.97
C HIS A 93 -99.41 -68.43 -4.91
N ALA A 94 -100.27 -68.29 -3.89
CA ALA A 94 -100.08 -67.36 -2.78
C ALA A 94 -98.82 -67.69 -1.99
N THR A 95 -98.66 -68.95 -1.58
CA THR A 95 -97.44 -69.40 -0.86
C THR A 95 -96.18 -69.27 -1.70
N MET A 96 -96.25 -69.46 -3.02
CA MET A 96 -95.11 -69.22 -3.92
C MET A 96 -94.75 -67.74 -4.00
N LYS A 97 -95.75 -66.85 -4.11
CA LYS A 97 -95.54 -65.40 -4.14
C LYS A 97 -95.05 -64.86 -2.80
N GLU A 98 -95.58 -65.35 -1.69
CA GLU A 98 -95.13 -65.02 -0.35
C GLU A 98 -93.67 -65.43 -0.15
N ARG A 99 -93.28 -66.64 -0.55
CA ARG A 99 -91.85 -67.04 -0.55
C ARG A 99 -90.97 -66.16 -1.44
N GLN A 100 -91.48 -65.66 -2.57
CA GLN A 100 -90.73 -64.75 -3.43
C GLN A 100 -90.56 -63.37 -2.76
N LEU A 101 -91.62 -62.84 -2.13
CA LEU A 101 -91.57 -61.58 -1.38
C LEU A 101 -90.64 -61.68 -0.18
N MET A 102 -90.74 -62.74 0.63
CA MET A 102 -89.85 -62.96 1.76
C MET A 102 -88.38 -63.01 1.33
N LYS A 103 -88.08 -63.66 0.19
CA LYS A 103 -86.73 -63.67 -0.38
C LYS A 103 -86.27 -62.30 -0.87
N ALA A 104 -87.18 -61.47 -1.38
CA ALA A 104 -86.85 -60.12 -1.84
C ALA A 104 -86.65 -59.16 -0.66
N GLU A 105 -87.47 -59.27 0.37
CA GLU A 105 -87.34 -58.53 1.63
C GLU A 105 -86.04 -58.88 2.34
N GLN A 106 -85.72 -60.17 2.47
CA GLN A 106 -84.45 -60.61 3.04
C GLN A 106 -83.24 -60.05 2.28
N LYS A 107 -83.27 -60.04 0.94
CA LYS A 107 -82.19 -59.44 0.14
C LYS A 107 -82.07 -57.94 0.35
N LEU A 108 -83.20 -57.23 0.43
CA LEU A 108 -83.20 -55.79 0.69
C LEU A 108 -82.63 -55.47 2.07
N GLU A 109 -82.95 -56.30 3.07
CA GLU A 109 -82.41 -56.18 4.43
C GLU A 109 -80.90 -56.48 4.47
N GLU A 110 -80.46 -57.54 3.78
CA GLU A 110 -79.03 -57.85 3.59
C GLU A 110 -78.28 -56.69 2.90
N ASP A 111 -78.85 -56.12 1.83
CA ASP A 111 -78.27 -54.96 1.12
C ASP A 111 -78.24 -53.70 2.01
N ALA A 112 -79.29 -53.47 2.82
CA ALA A 112 -79.33 -52.34 3.75
C ALA A 112 -78.27 -52.49 4.85
N MET A 113 -78.12 -53.68 5.44
CA MET A 113 -77.06 -53.96 6.41
C MET A 113 -75.66 -53.81 5.79
N ALA A 114 -75.46 -54.31 4.57
CA ALA A 114 -74.20 -54.15 3.86
C ALA A 114 -73.87 -52.67 3.58
N PHE A 115 -74.88 -51.85 3.26
CA PHE A 115 -74.69 -50.43 3.04
C PHE A 115 -74.37 -49.67 4.32
N GLU A 116 -75.05 -49.97 5.43
CA GLU A 116 -74.73 -49.39 6.74
C GLU A 116 -73.32 -49.80 7.19
N GLU A 117 -72.92 -51.04 6.96
CA GLU A 117 -71.56 -51.50 7.23
C GLU A 117 -70.52 -50.78 6.36
N PHE A 118 -70.81 -50.59 5.06
CA PHE A 118 -69.96 -49.81 4.16
C PHE A 118 -69.82 -48.35 4.61
N LEU A 119 -70.89 -47.69 5.04
CA LEU A 119 -70.83 -46.33 5.56
C LEU A 119 -70.00 -46.25 6.85
N ARG A 120 -70.22 -47.17 7.79
CA ARG A 120 -69.41 -47.24 9.02
C ARG A 120 -67.94 -47.49 8.71
N GLU A 121 -67.64 -48.39 7.78
CA GLU A 121 -66.28 -48.69 7.38
C GLU A 121 -65.63 -47.49 6.65
N ASN A 122 -66.38 -46.79 5.79
CA ASN A 122 -65.87 -45.60 5.11
C ASN A 122 -65.58 -44.46 6.09
N ASP A 123 -66.53 -44.16 6.99
CA ASP A 123 -66.37 -43.16 8.04
C ASP A 123 -65.18 -43.51 8.92
N GLN A 124 -65.07 -44.77 9.34
CA GLN A 124 -63.94 -45.25 10.14
C GLN A 124 -62.61 -45.10 9.40
N ARG A 125 -62.54 -45.53 8.13
CA ARG A 125 -61.34 -45.37 7.28
C ARG A 125 -60.97 -43.89 7.10
N SER A 126 -61.95 -42.98 6.98
CA SER A 126 -61.70 -41.55 6.83
C SER A 126 -61.14 -40.92 8.12
N VAL A 127 -61.67 -41.31 9.27
CA VAL A 127 -61.19 -40.89 10.59
C VAL A 127 -59.79 -41.44 10.84
N ASP A 128 -59.55 -42.70 10.51
CA ASP A 128 -58.25 -43.33 10.62
C ASP A 128 -57.22 -42.64 9.71
N ALA A 129 -57.59 -42.30 8.47
CA ALA A 129 -56.73 -41.53 7.56
C ALA A 129 -56.40 -40.13 8.11
N LEU A 130 -57.38 -39.41 8.67
CA LEU A 130 -57.15 -38.13 9.32
C LEU A 130 -56.23 -38.25 10.54
N LYS A 131 -56.42 -39.30 11.35
CA LYS A 131 -55.58 -39.57 12.51
C LYS A 131 -54.14 -39.86 12.10
N ILE A 132 -53.94 -40.65 11.04
CA ILE A 132 -52.61 -40.92 10.48
C ILE A 132 -51.98 -39.63 9.97
N ALA A 133 -52.69 -38.80 9.21
CA ALA A 133 -52.19 -37.52 8.71
C ALA A 133 -51.81 -36.54 9.84
N ALA A 134 -52.63 -36.49 10.90
CA ALA A 134 -52.35 -35.68 12.08
C ALA A 134 -51.10 -36.18 12.82
N GLN A 135 -50.97 -37.50 13.00
CA GLN A 135 -49.80 -38.11 13.63
C GLN A 135 -48.53 -37.88 12.80
N GLU A 136 -48.61 -38.01 11.47
CA GLU A 136 -47.50 -37.70 10.56
C GLU A 136 -47.09 -36.23 10.64
N THR A 137 -48.05 -35.31 10.78
CA THR A 137 -47.77 -33.88 10.96
C THR A 137 -47.05 -33.62 12.30
N ILE A 138 -47.51 -34.27 13.38
CA ILE A 138 -46.85 -34.18 14.70
C ILE A 138 -45.44 -34.75 14.62
N ASN A 139 -45.27 -35.94 14.04
CA ASN A 139 -43.97 -36.58 13.86
C ASN A 139 -43.03 -35.71 13.02
N LYS A 140 -43.53 -35.11 11.93
CA LYS A 140 -42.75 -34.15 11.11
C LYS A 140 -42.29 -32.97 11.95
N LEU A 141 -43.17 -32.36 12.74
CA LEU A 141 -42.81 -31.23 13.61
C LEU A 141 -41.77 -31.64 14.65
N GLN A 142 -41.94 -32.80 15.30
CA GLN A 142 -40.97 -33.36 16.25
C GLN A 142 -39.61 -33.59 15.59
N MET A 143 -39.56 -34.27 14.44
CA MET A 143 -38.33 -34.50 13.68
C MET A 143 -37.67 -33.20 13.24
N THR A 144 -38.44 -32.17 12.85
CA THR A 144 -37.86 -30.86 12.52
C THR A 144 -37.31 -30.13 13.74
N ALA A 145 -37.89 -30.31 14.92
CA ALA A 145 -37.37 -29.75 16.17
C ALA A 145 -36.07 -30.44 16.59
N GLU A 146 -36.02 -31.77 16.49
CA GLU A 146 -34.80 -32.56 16.72
C GLU A 146 -33.70 -32.21 15.72
N LEU A 147 -34.03 -32.05 14.43
CA LEU A 147 -33.09 -31.62 13.41
C LEU A 147 -32.53 -30.23 13.71
N LYS A 148 -33.38 -29.29 14.14
CA LYS A 148 -32.93 -27.96 14.58
C LYS A 148 -32.00 -28.04 15.79
N LYS A 149 -32.34 -28.87 16.79
CA LYS A 149 -31.49 -29.09 17.97
C LYS A 149 -30.13 -29.67 17.57
N ALA A 150 -30.10 -30.73 16.76
CA ALA A 150 -28.87 -31.32 16.24
C ALA A 150 -28.06 -30.32 15.40
N SER A 151 -28.73 -29.48 14.58
CA SER A 151 -28.08 -28.42 13.81
C SER A 151 -27.41 -27.38 14.71
N MET A 152 -28.04 -27.01 15.83
CA MET A 152 -27.45 -26.10 16.81
C MET A 152 -26.24 -26.74 17.50
N GLU A 153 -26.33 -28.02 17.89
CA GLU A 153 -25.21 -28.77 18.48
C GLU A 153 -24.02 -28.87 17.49
N ILE A 154 -24.27 -29.15 16.21
CA ILE A 154 -23.24 -29.14 15.17
C ILE A 154 -22.58 -27.76 15.07
N GLN A 155 -23.35 -26.68 15.13
CA GLN A 155 -22.79 -25.32 15.05
C GLN A 155 -21.93 -24.99 16.28
N LEU A 156 -22.36 -25.42 17.47
CA LEU A 156 -21.57 -25.28 18.71
C LEU A 156 -20.24 -26.03 18.59
N VAL A 157 -20.27 -27.32 18.21
CA VAL A 157 -19.06 -28.13 18.02
C VAL A 157 -18.15 -27.53 16.95
N LYS A 158 -18.69 -27.06 15.81
CA LYS A 158 -17.89 -26.37 14.79
C LYS A 158 -17.22 -25.11 15.33
N SER A 159 -17.92 -24.33 16.15
CA SER A 159 -17.33 -23.13 16.77
C SER A 159 -16.25 -23.46 17.78
N GLU A 160 -16.38 -24.59 18.49
CA GLU A 160 -15.38 -25.09 19.41
C GLU A 160 -14.15 -25.62 18.65
N ILE A 161 -14.35 -26.40 17.58
CA ILE A 161 -13.28 -26.85 16.69
C ILE A 161 -12.51 -25.65 16.12
N ALA A 162 -13.20 -24.61 15.65
CA ALA A 162 -12.52 -23.43 15.12
C ALA A 162 -11.66 -22.72 16.20
N LYS A 163 -12.14 -22.66 17.45
CA LYS A 163 -11.39 -22.10 18.57
C LYS A 163 -10.18 -22.97 18.93
N THR A 164 -10.34 -24.29 18.96
CA THR A 164 -9.23 -25.21 19.28
C THR A 164 -8.21 -25.26 18.14
N GLU A 165 -8.64 -25.20 16.88
CA GLU A 165 -7.76 -25.07 15.72
C GLU A 165 -6.96 -23.76 15.75
N PHE A 166 -7.59 -22.64 16.12
CA PHE A 166 -6.89 -21.37 16.29
C PHE A 166 -5.83 -21.47 17.40
N LEU A 167 -6.22 -22.01 18.56
CA LEU A 167 -5.31 -22.18 19.68
C LEU A 167 -4.17 -23.16 19.36
N LEU A 168 -4.45 -24.22 18.60
CA LEU A 168 -3.42 -25.15 18.11
C LEU A 168 -2.41 -24.42 17.23
N LYS A 169 -2.86 -23.56 16.32
CA LYS A 169 -1.94 -22.74 15.49
C LYS A 169 -1.06 -21.82 16.33
N GLU A 170 -1.61 -21.19 17.37
CA GLU A 170 -0.81 -20.38 18.31
C GLU A 170 0.24 -21.23 19.04
N TYR A 171 -0.15 -22.39 19.58
CA TYR A 171 0.81 -23.30 20.23
C TYR A 171 1.86 -23.84 19.26
N MET A 172 1.52 -24.05 17.98
CA MET A 172 2.49 -24.42 16.95
C MET A 172 3.49 -23.30 16.68
N ASN A 173 3.03 -22.05 16.63
CA ASN A 173 3.93 -20.90 16.50
C ASN A 173 4.86 -20.79 17.70
N TYR A 174 4.36 -21.01 18.92
CA TYR A 174 5.22 -21.06 20.11
C TYR A 174 6.20 -22.23 20.06
N GLY A 175 5.78 -23.42 19.63
CA GLY A 175 6.66 -24.56 19.44
C GLY A 175 7.78 -24.30 18.42
N PHE A 176 7.45 -23.61 17.32
CA PHE A 176 8.43 -23.18 16.31
C PHE A 176 9.40 -22.14 16.87
N PHE A 177 8.89 -21.16 17.62
CA PHE A 177 9.72 -20.17 18.28
C PHE A 177 10.73 -20.83 19.24
N LEU A 178 10.26 -21.80 20.05
CA LEU A 178 11.13 -22.58 20.93
C LEU A 178 12.14 -23.43 20.15
N LEU A 179 11.76 -23.97 18.99
CA LEU A 179 12.71 -24.67 18.12
C LEU A 179 13.79 -23.71 17.60
N LYS A 180 13.44 -22.49 17.18
CA LYS A 180 14.42 -21.48 16.73
C LYS A 180 15.41 -21.09 17.82
N LEU A 181 14.95 -20.98 19.07
CA LEU A 181 15.80 -20.65 20.22
C LEU A 181 16.61 -21.83 20.74
N SER A 182 16.19 -23.07 20.44
CA SER A 182 16.92 -24.26 20.88
C SER A 182 18.32 -24.34 20.22
N PRO A 183 19.31 -24.98 20.84
CA PRO A 183 20.65 -25.10 20.27
C PRO A 183 20.65 -25.78 18.89
N LYS A 184 21.49 -25.28 17.96
CA LYS A 184 21.59 -25.81 16.57
C LYS A 184 21.80 -27.33 16.51
N GLN A 185 22.56 -27.90 17.44
CA GLN A 185 22.80 -29.35 17.51
C GLN A 185 21.50 -30.13 17.75
N TRP A 186 20.62 -29.61 18.61
CA TRP A 186 19.33 -30.23 18.90
C TRP A 186 18.33 -30.03 17.76
N GLN A 187 18.33 -28.85 17.11
CA GLN A 187 17.53 -28.60 15.90
C GLN A 187 17.86 -29.61 14.79
N ILE A 188 19.14 -29.85 14.54
CA ILE A 188 19.60 -30.82 13.52
C ILE A 188 19.15 -32.24 13.89
N GLN A 189 19.26 -32.64 15.16
CA GLN A 189 18.79 -33.95 15.62
C GLN A 189 17.28 -34.12 15.43
N GLN A 190 16.48 -33.08 15.71
CA GLN A 190 15.03 -33.12 15.50
C GLN A 190 14.66 -33.14 14.02
N ALA A 191 15.36 -32.38 13.17
CA ALA A 191 15.18 -32.46 11.72
C ALA A 191 15.50 -33.87 11.18
N MET A 192 16.60 -34.48 11.65
CA MET A 192 16.97 -35.86 11.30
C MET A 192 15.93 -36.88 11.79
N LYS A 193 15.39 -36.73 13.01
CA LYS A 193 14.29 -37.55 13.52
C LYS A 193 13.02 -37.42 12.67
N ARG A 194 12.64 -36.19 12.27
CA ARG A 194 11.48 -35.94 11.40
C ARG A 194 11.66 -36.60 10.03
N VAL A 195 12.83 -36.45 9.41
CA VAL A 195 13.13 -37.09 8.11
C VAL A 195 13.16 -38.62 8.22
N SER A 196 13.66 -39.18 9.33
CA SER A 196 13.65 -40.63 9.57
C SER A 196 12.24 -41.17 9.76
N LYS A 197 11.41 -40.52 10.58
CA LYS A 197 10.01 -40.91 10.80
C LYS A 197 9.17 -40.75 9.54
N ASN A 198 9.41 -39.72 8.72
CA ASN A 198 8.71 -39.56 7.45
C ASN A 198 9.08 -40.68 6.45
N LYS A 199 10.33 -41.17 6.47
CA LYS A 199 10.74 -42.37 5.70
C LYS A 199 10.06 -43.65 6.20
N GLU A 200 9.88 -43.80 7.51
CA GLU A 200 9.15 -44.93 8.09
C GLU A 200 7.65 -44.89 7.72
N ASN A 201 7.02 -43.71 7.80
CA ASN A 201 5.60 -43.52 7.42
C ASN A 201 5.35 -43.77 5.92
N VAL A 202 6.24 -43.33 5.02
CA VAL A 202 6.15 -43.64 3.59
C VAL A 202 6.29 -45.15 3.32
N ASN A 203 7.09 -45.86 4.11
CA ASN A 203 7.26 -47.32 3.97
C ASN A 203 6.07 -48.12 4.53
N VAL A 204 5.30 -47.56 5.47
CA VAL A 204 4.06 -48.16 6.02
C VAL A 204 2.83 -47.86 5.15
N MET A 205 2.85 -46.81 4.33
CA MET A 205 1.75 -46.47 3.41
C MET A 205 1.75 -47.26 2.09
N LEU A 206 2.91 -47.74 1.64
CA LEU A 206 3.08 -48.52 0.40
C LEU A 206 2.45 -49.95 0.41
N PRO A 207 2.31 -50.69 1.53
CA PRO A 207 1.65 -52.00 1.54
C PRO A 207 0.11 -51.95 1.44
N SER A 208 -0.54 -50.81 1.76
CA SER A 208 -2.01 -50.73 1.88
C SER A 208 -2.73 -50.48 0.55
N ILE A 209 -2.06 -49.88 -0.45
CA ILE A 209 -2.65 -49.58 -1.77
C ILE A 209 -2.61 -50.81 -2.70
N MET A 210 -1.70 -51.76 -2.48
CA MET A 210 -1.57 -52.99 -3.28
C MET A 210 -2.58 -54.09 -2.91
N THR A 211 -3.18 -54.05 -1.70
CA THR A 211 -4.08 -55.13 -1.22
C THR A 211 -5.55 -54.92 -1.57
N LYS A 212 -5.97 -53.75 -2.06
CA LYS A 212 -7.39 -53.45 -2.39
C LYS A 212 -7.73 -53.47 -3.88
N LEU A 213 -6.81 -53.88 -4.77
CA LEU A 213 -7.02 -53.91 -6.22
C LEU A 213 -7.06 -55.31 -6.86
N SER A 214 -7.12 -56.40 -6.07
CA SER A 214 -7.08 -57.79 -6.60
C SER A 214 -8.34 -58.64 -6.41
N THR A 215 -9.48 -58.06 -5.98
CA THR A 215 -10.74 -58.82 -5.79
C THR A 215 -11.93 -58.17 -6.46
N ARG A 216 -11.87 -57.91 -7.78
CA ARG A 216 -13.11 -57.83 -8.60
C ARG A 216 -12.89 -57.91 -10.12
N ARG A 217 -12.31 -58.98 -10.66
CA ARG A 217 -12.48 -59.34 -12.09
C ARG A 217 -12.31 -60.84 -12.33
N ARG A 218 -13.41 -61.60 -12.32
CA ARG A 218 -13.78 -62.61 -13.34
C ARG A 218 -14.95 -63.47 -12.87
N GLU A 219 -16.03 -63.38 -13.62
CA GLU A 219 -17.13 -64.32 -13.90
C GLU A 219 -18.33 -63.42 -14.24
N GLY A 220 -19.07 -63.54 -15.33
CA GLY A 220 -19.11 -64.46 -16.46
C GLY A 220 -20.25 -63.95 -17.37
N ASN A 221 -20.10 -64.20 -18.67
CA ASN A 221 -20.98 -63.83 -19.77
C ASN A 221 -22.42 -64.37 -19.60
N MET A 222 -23.47 -63.63 -20.04
CA MET A 222 -24.53 -64.06 -20.99
C MET A 222 -25.75 -63.10 -20.98
N GLU A 223 -26.22 -62.81 -22.20
CA GLU A 223 -27.48 -62.23 -22.71
C GLU A 223 -28.64 -61.87 -21.76
N GLU A 224 -29.32 -60.73 -21.97
CA GLU A 224 -30.39 -60.56 -22.96
C GLU A 224 -31.23 -59.29 -22.69
N SER A 225 -31.59 -58.62 -23.78
CA SER A 225 -32.70 -57.67 -23.99
C SER A 225 -33.78 -57.59 -22.90
N ARG A 226 -34.06 -56.37 -22.41
CA ARG A 226 -35.32 -55.62 -22.69
C ARG A 226 -35.56 -54.47 -21.69
N ARG A 227 -35.92 -53.34 -22.31
CA ARG A 227 -37.04 -52.43 -21.97
C ARG A 227 -36.79 -51.18 -21.11
N ILE A 228 -37.11 -50.05 -21.78
CA ILE A 228 -37.97 -48.93 -21.35
C ILE A 228 -37.30 -47.98 -20.34
N SER A 229 -36.70 -46.84 -20.73
CA SER A 229 -37.28 -45.60 -21.31
C SER A 229 -38.51 -45.07 -20.55
N PHE A 230 -38.31 -44.16 -19.59
CA PHE A 230 -39.26 -43.07 -19.34
C PHE A 230 -38.49 -41.84 -18.84
N SER A 231 -38.18 -40.96 -19.77
CA SER A 231 -37.90 -39.55 -19.52
C SER A 231 -39.20 -38.80 -19.80
N GLU A 232 -39.68 -38.00 -18.84
CA GLU A 232 -40.67 -36.97 -19.14
C GLU A 232 -39.98 -35.69 -19.60
N ASP A 233 -40.62 -35.14 -20.62
CA ASP A 233 -40.30 -34.04 -21.50
C ASP A 233 -40.60 -32.70 -20.84
N SER A 234 -39.75 -31.71 -21.08
CA SER A 234 -40.15 -30.31 -21.14
C SER A 234 -39.15 -29.56 -22.00
N SER A 235 -39.39 -29.67 -23.30
CA SER A 235 -38.83 -28.83 -24.35
C SER A 235 -39.47 -27.44 -24.37
N LEU A 236 -38.63 -26.40 -24.44
CA LEU A 236 -38.93 -25.16 -25.16
C LEU A 236 -37.69 -24.76 -25.95
N GLY A 237 -37.85 -24.69 -27.26
CA GLY A 237 -36.77 -24.45 -28.22
C GLY A 237 -36.66 -23.01 -28.72
N ARG A 238 -35.53 -22.75 -29.38
CA ARG A 238 -35.24 -21.90 -30.57
C ARG A 238 -33.71 -21.76 -30.60
N GLY A 239 -32.99 -22.39 -31.52
CA GLY A 239 -32.79 -21.97 -32.92
C GLY A 239 -31.59 -21.01 -32.98
N GLY A 240 -30.51 -21.21 -33.75
CA GLY A 240 -30.09 -22.24 -34.69
C GLY A 240 -28.68 -21.91 -35.22
N GLN A 241 -28.12 -22.82 -36.03
CA GLN A 241 -26.97 -22.66 -36.95
C GLN A 241 -25.58 -22.38 -36.31
N ALA A 242 -24.43 -22.91 -36.75
CA ALA A 242 -24.06 -23.82 -37.84
C ALA A 242 -22.62 -24.34 -37.60
N LYS A 243 -22.41 -25.59 -38.05
CA LYS A 243 -21.19 -26.23 -38.58
C LYS A 243 -19.91 -26.44 -37.71
N PRO A 244 -19.40 -27.69 -37.68
CA PRO A 244 -18.07 -28.04 -37.18
C PRO A 244 -17.04 -28.11 -38.32
N ARG A 245 -15.76 -27.95 -38.00
CA ARG A 245 -14.66 -28.48 -38.82
C ARG A 245 -13.49 -28.93 -37.95
N LYS A 246 -13.34 -30.26 -37.88
CA LYS A 246 -12.11 -30.99 -37.59
C LYS A 246 -11.21 -30.95 -38.84
N THR A 247 -9.89 -30.89 -38.64
CA THR A 247 -8.82 -31.67 -39.31
C THR A 247 -7.46 -31.29 -38.68
N THR A 248 -6.89 -32.13 -37.81
CA THR A 248 -5.70 -33.02 -38.01
C THR A 248 -4.36 -32.26 -38.04
N THR A 249 -3.56 -32.21 -36.95
CA THR A 249 -2.48 -33.16 -36.48
C THR A 249 -1.32 -33.34 -37.49
N PRO A 250 -0.02 -33.52 -37.10
CA PRO A 250 0.43 -34.25 -35.88
C PRO A 250 1.75 -33.80 -35.18
N THR A 251 1.99 -34.36 -33.98
CA THR A 251 3.29 -34.75 -33.32
C THR A 251 4.41 -33.70 -33.14
N LEU A 252 5.10 -33.57 -32.00
CA LEU A 252 5.79 -34.60 -31.20
C LEU A 252 6.14 -34.03 -29.81
N GLU A 253 6.26 -34.92 -28.84
CA GLU A 253 6.71 -34.71 -27.46
C GLU A 253 8.01 -33.89 -27.30
N GLN A 254 8.12 -33.15 -26.20
CA GLN A 254 9.18 -33.38 -25.21
C GLN A 254 8.99 -32.53 -23.94
N LYS A 255 8.88 -33.23 -22.81
CA LYS A 255 9.20 -32.72 -21.47
C LYS A 255 10.60 -32.09 -21.50
N LYS A 256 10.76 -30.91 -20.90
CA LYS A 256 11.97 -30.56 -20.13
C LYS A 256 11.71 -29.36 -19.23
N SER A 257 11.79 -29.66 -17.94
CA SER A 257 12.14 -28.78 -16.84
C SER A 257 13.22 -27.76 -17.21
N SER A 258 12.90 -26.48 -17.06
CA SER A 258 13.90 -25.41 -16.95
C SER A 258 14.04 -25.04 -15.48
N LEU A 259 15.00 -25.70 -14.84
CA LEU A 259 15.73 -25.22 -13.68
C LEU A 259 16.29 -23.84 -14.03
N SER A 260 15.82 -22.80 -13.35
CA SER A 260 16.51 -21.51 -13.33
C SER A 260 17.43 -21.51 -12.12
N ASN A 261 18.71 -21.73 -12.41
CA ASN A 261 19.83 -21.59 -11.50
C ASN A 261 19.78 -20.21 -10.81
N ARG A 262 19.48 -20.17 -9.52
CA ARG A 262 19.87 -19.06 -8.64
C ARG A 262 21.05 -19.58 -7.82
N ALA A 263 22.21 -19.04 -8.15
CA ALA A 263 23.50 -19.42 -7.60
C ALA A 263 23.50 -19.43 -6.07
N GLU A 264 24.20 -20.44 -5.56
CA GLU A 264 24.62 -20.62 -4.18
C GLU A 264 25.19 -19.33 -3.61
N SER A 265 24.48 -18.74 -2.66
CA SER A 265 25.08 -17.92 -1.62
C SER A 265 24.82 -18.68 -0.32
N ILE A 266 25.88 -19.32 0.17
CA ILE A 266 25.92 -20.08 1.41
C ILE A 266 25.80 -19.07 2.55
N SER A 267 24.56 -18.71 2.90
CA SER A 267 24.21 -18.17 4.19
C SER A 267 23.45 -19.28 4.91
N SER A 268 24.10 -19.90 5.90
CA SER A 268 23.69 -21.13 6.60
C SER A 268 22.47 -20.96 7.52
N GLU A 269 21.69 -19.91 7.30
CA GLU A 269 20.58 -19.45 8.14
C GLU A 269 19.23 -19.68 7.42
N ASP A 270 19.22 -19.60 6.09
CA ASP A 270 18.01 -19.60 5.27
C ASP A 270 17.50 -21.02 4.92
N SER A 271 18.38 -22.03 5.02
CA SER A 271 18.01 -23.43 4.77
C SER A 271 17.05 -24.04 5.81
N LEU A 272 16.85 -23.39 6.96
CA LEU A 272 15.89 -23.81 7.98
C LEU A 272 14.49 -23.25 7.75
N GLU A 273 14.34 -22.11 7.08
CA GLU A 273 13.03 -21.47 6.82
C GLU A 273 12.20 -22.27 5.80
N PHE A 274 12.84 -22.98 4.87
CA PHE A 274 12.15 -23.67 3.77
C PHE A 274 11.39 -24.95 4.19
N PHE A 275 11.68 -25.54 5.34
CA PHE A 275 11.05 -26.80 5.79
C PHE A 275 9.86 -26.62 6.75
N LEU A 276 9.53 -25.39 7.14
CA LEU A 276 8.72 -25.15 8.34
C LEU A 276 7.31 -24.60 8.11
N ASN A 277 6.92 -24.30 6.87
CA ASN A 277 5.72 -23.50 6.63
C ASN A 277 4.50 -24.19 6.01
N ASP A 278 4.50 -25.47 5.60
CA ASP A 278 3.27 -26.00 4.97
C ASP A 278 2.98 -27.51 5.03
N ASP A 279 3.80 -28.35 5.68
CA ASP A 279 3.57 -29.82 5.64
C ASP A 279 3.96 -30.49 6.97
N MET A 280 3.40 -29.97 8.08
CA MET A 280 3.62 -30.53 9.40
C MET A 280 2.55 -31.55 9.76
N ASP A 281 3.01 -32.78 9.99
CA ASP A 281 2.21 -33.92 10.42
C ASP A 281 1.72 -33.66 11.86
N TYR A 282 0.44 -33.32 12.02
CA TYR A 282 -0.21 -32.99 13.30
C TYR A 282 -0.22 -34.17 14.29
N ASP A 283 0.17 -35.36 13.84
CA ASP A 283 0.19 -36.59 14.62
C ASP A 283 1.50 -36.82 15.40
N LEU A 284 2.53 -35.98 15.23
CA LEU A 284 3.80 -36.12 15.97
C LEU A 284 3.80 -35.29 17.26
N GLU A 285 3.94 -35.97 18.40
CA GLU A 285 4.14 -35.34 19.71
C GLU A 285 5.39 -34.44 19.71
N PRO A 286 5.25 -33.13 19.99
CA PRO A 286 6.37 -32.20 19.97
C PRO A 286 7.25 -32.38 21.21
N GLU A 287 8.47 -32.89 21.01
CA GLU A 287 9.50 -32.96 22.05
C GLU A 287 10.13 -31.57 22.21
N LEU A 288 10.00 -30.95 23.40
CA LEU A 288 10.54 -29.61 23.69
C LEU A 288 11.94 -29.70 24.30
N TYR A 289 12.82 -28.77 23.92
CA TYR A 289 14.16 -28.65 24.51
C TYR A 289 14.11 -28.03 25.91
N PHE A 290 13.39 -26.91 26.04
CA PHE A 290 13.19 -26.18 27.29
C PHE A 290 12.12 -26.87 28.12
N LYS A 291 12.45 -27.22 29.36
CA LYS A 291 11.51 -27.89 30.30
C LYS A 291 10.99 -26.95 31.36
N GLU A 292 11.76 -25.91 31.67
CA GLU A 292 11.41 -24.88 32.63
C GLU A 292 11.36 -23.51 31.93
N PRO A 293 10.39 -22.65 32.25
CA PRO A 293 10.26 -21.33 31.62
C PRO A 293 11.44 -20.40 31.95
N GLU A 294 12.14 -20.65 33.07
CA GLU A 294 13.32 -19.88 33.49
C GLU A 294 14.49 -20.03 32.52
N GLU A 295 14.66 -21.22 31.92
CA GLU A 295 15.71 -21.50 30.92
C GLU A 295 15.54 -20.59 29.68
N LEU A 296 14.29 -20.36 29.25
CA LEU A 296 13.98 -19.49 28.13
C LEU A 296 14.28 -18.02 28.44
N LEU A 297 13.90 -17.57 29.64
CA LEU A 297 14.19 -16.21 30.10
C LEU A 297 15.69 -15.95 30.21
N GLN A 298 16.46 -16.95 30.64
CA GLN A 298 17.92 -16.86 30.68
C GLN A 298 18.52 -16.70 29.27
N VAL A 299 18.06 -17.50 28.29
CA VAL A 299 18.49 -17.36 26.88
C VAL A 299 18.14 -15.98 26.32
N LEU A 300 16.93 -15.47 26.59
CA LEU A 300 16.55 -14.13 26.15
C LEU A 300 17.41 -13.04 26.81
N THR A 301 17.71 -13.17 28.10
CA THR A 301 18.58 -12.22 28.82
C THR A 301 20.01 -12.26 28.26
N GLU A 302 20.54 -13.45 27.94
CA GLU A 302 21.85 -13.60 27.31
C GLU A 302 21.86 -13.00 25.89
N LEU A 303 20.81 -13.20 25.10
CA LEU A 303 20.66 -12.57 23.79
C LEU A 303 20.54 -11.04 23.89
N GLU A 304 19.85 -10.53 24.90
CA GLU A 304 19.79 -9.10 25.20
C GLU A 304 21.18 -8.53 25.55
N GLU A 305 21.95 -9.22 26.38
CA GLU A 305 23.32 -8.84 26.74
C GLU A 305 24.26 -8.90 25.52
N GLN A 306 24.15 -9.94 24.69
CA GLN A 306 24.91 -10.07 23.45
C GLN A 306 24.55 -8.95 22.46
N ASN A 307 23.26 -8.65 22.29
CA ASN A 307 22.81 -7.55 21.44
C ASN A 307 23.30 -6.20 21.96
N LEU A 308 23.27 -5.98 23.28
CA LEU A 308 23.81 -4.77 23.88
C LEU A 308 25.32 -4.64 23.64
N THR A 309 26.05 -5.75 23.78
CA THR A 309 27.49 -5.80 23.49
C THR A 309 27.78 -5.54 22.02
N LEU A 310 26.98 -6.09 21.10
CA LEU A 310 27.11 -5.85 19.66
C LEU A 310 26.83 -4.37 19.31
N VAL A 311 25.82 -3.77 19.95
CA VAL A 311 25.52 -2.34 19.78
C VAL A 311 26.69 -1.49 20.28
N GLN A 312 27.23 -1.78 21.47
CA GLN A 312 28.42 -1.09 21.99
C GLN A 312 29.61 -1.23 21.03
N TYR A 313 29.90 -2.45 20.56
CA TYR A 313 30.96 -2.69 19.59
C TYR A 313 30.75 -1.90 18.28
N SER A 314 29.51 -1.85 17.77
CA SER A 314 29.20 -1.06 16.57
C SER A 314 29.42 0.44 16.79
N GLN A 315 29.05 0.95 17.97
CA GLN A 315 29.29 2.35 18.34
C GLN A 315 30.78 2.65 18.46
N ASP A 316 31.56 1.79 19.11
CA ASP A 316 33.02 1.95 19.22
C ASP A 316 33.70 1.95 17.84
N VAL A 317 33.24 1.08 16.93
CA VAL A 317 33.74 1.04 15.55
C VAL A 317 33.35 2.30 14.78
N ASP A 318 32.12 2.79 14.94
CA ASP A 318 31.65 4.03 14.30
C ASP A 318 32.43 5.25 14.81
N GLU A 319 32.65 5.37 16.12
CA GLU A 319 33.47 6.44 16.71
C GLU A 319 34.92 6.39 16.18
N ASN A 320 35.52 5.20 16.13
CA ASN A 320 36.85 5.02 15.56
C ASN A 320 36.90 5.41 14.08
N LEU A 321 35.87 5.07 13.30
CA LEU A 321 35.76 5.43 11.90
C LEU A 321 35.60 6.95 11.72
N GLU A 322 34.80 7.60 12.56
CA GLU A 322 34.69 9.06 12.58
C GLU A 322 36.04 9.73 12.86
N ASP A 323 36.81 9.20 13.81
CA ASP A 323 38.13 9.71 14.14
C ASP A 323 39.14 9.52 13.00
N VAL A 324 39.10 8.37 12.31
CA VAL A 324 39.89 8.15 11.08
C VAL A 324 39.49 9.15 9.99
N ASN A 325 38.19 9.36 9.77
CA ASN A 325 37.67 10.30 8.79
C ASN A 325 38.05 11.76 9.13
N LYS A 326 38.02 12.16 10.41
CA LYS A 326 38.51 13.47 10.86
C LYS A 326 40.00 13.64 10.55
N ARG A 327 40.83 12.62 10.82
CA ARG A 327 42.27 12.64 10.48
C ARG A 327 42.49 12.71 8.97
N GLU A 328 41.72 11.95 8.19
CA GLU A 328 41.77 11.99 6.73
C GLU A 328 41.45 13.39 6.20
N LYS A 329 40.36 14.02 6.68
CA LYS A 329 40.00 15.39 6.31
C LYS A 329 41.12 16.38 6.63
N LEU A 330 41.70 16.31 7.83
CA LEU A 330 42.84 17.17 8.20
C LEU A 330 44.05 16.96 7.29
N ILE A 331 44.30 15.73 6.84
CA ILE A 331 45.39 15.43 5.89
C ILE A 331 45.04 15.96 4.50
N GLN A 332 43.80 15.75 4.02
CA GLN A 332 43.33 16.28 2.74
C GLN A 332 43.41 17.81 2.70
N ASP A 333 42.97 18.49 3.76
CA ASP A 333 43.04 19.96 3.87
C ASP A 333 44.50 20.43 3.82
N LYS A 334 45.41 19.78 4.57
CA LYS A 334 46.85 20.09 4.50
C LYS A 334 47.42 19.88 3.10
N ILE A 335 47.07 18.78 2.43
CA ILE A 335 47.51 18.51 1.06
C ILE A 335 46.96 19.58 0.11
N ASN A 336 45.69 19.95 0.23
CA ASN A 336 45.07 20.99 -0.60
C ASN A 336 45.75 22.35 -0.39
N THR A 337 46.02 22.76 0.85
CA THR A 337 46.77 24.00 1.12
C THR A 337 48.19 23.96 0.54
N ASN A 338 48.86 22.81 0.58
CA ASN A 338 50.18 22.66 -0.05
C ASN A 338 50.09 22.71 -1.58
N ILE A 339 49.05 22.12 -2.18
CA ILE A 339 48.80 22.20 -3.63
C ILE A 339 48.55 23.65 -4.04
N GLU A 340 47.70 24.38 -3.31
CA GLU A 340 47.43 25.79 -3.54
C GLU A 340 48.71 26.63 -3.46
N PHE A 341 49.51 26.43 -2.41
CA PHE A 341 50.80 27.10 -2.25
C PHE A 341 51.76 26.80 -3.43
N LEU A 342 51.86 25.54 -3.85
CA LEU A 342 52.70 25.15 -4.98
C LEU A 342 52.20 25.72 -6.31
N LEU A 343 50.88 25.81 -6.51
CA LEU A 343 50.28 26.45 -7.68
C LEU A 343 50.58 27.94 -7.71
N GLU A 344 50.42 28.64 -6.57
CA GLU A 344 50.76 30.06 -6.46
C GLU A 344 52.26 30.29 -6.73
N HIS A 345 53.13 29.48 -6.14
CA HIS A 345 54.57 29.55 -6.38
C HIS A 345 54.92 29.26 -7.85
N LYS A 346 54.25 28.30 -8.50
CA LYS A 346 54.42 28.01 -9.92
C LYS A 346 54.04 29.21 -10.79
N GLU A 347 52.89 29.86 -10.52
CA GLU A 347 52.47 31.04 -11.27
C GLU A 347 53.41 32.23 -11.02
N MET A 348 53.88 32.42 -9.79
CA MET A 348 54.92 33.40 -9.46
C MET A 348 56.21 33.15 -10.26
N LEU A 349 56.71 31.92 -10.31
CA LEU A 349 57.92 31.56 -11.07
C LEU A 349 57.74 31.76 -12.57
N LYS A 350 56.57 31.41 -13.12
CA LYS A 350 56.26 31.69 -14.53
C LYS A 350 56.29 33.19 -14.82
N ALA A 351 55.66 34.00 -13.97
CA ALA A 351 55.69 35.46 -14.12
C ALA A 351 57.12 36.01 -14.01
N ASN A 352 57.96 35.45 -13.14
CA ASN A 352 59.37 35.81 -13.05
C ASN A 352 60.15 35.43 -14.31
N CYS A 353 59.90 34.25 -14.86
CA CYS A 353 60.52 33.79 -16.12
C CYS A 353 60.18 34.72 -17.27
N VAL A 354 58.90 35.05 -17.45
CA VAL A 354 58.45 36.00 -18.49
C VAL A 354 59.11 37.36 -18.32
N ARG A 355 59.15 37.90 -17.10
CA ARG A 355 59.83 39.18 -16.84
C ARG A 355 61.33 39.14 -17.15
N GLU A 356 61.99 38.02 -16.86
CA GLU A 356 63.41 37.89 -17.13
C GLU A 356 63.69 37.66 -18.63
N GLU A 357 62.81 36.94 -19.34
CA GLU A 357 62.82 36.82 -20.80
C GLU A 357 62.61 38.20 -21.47
N GLU A 358 61.67 39.01 -20.98
CA GLU A 358 61.46 40.38 -21.46
C GLU A 358 62.69 41.26 -21.24
N LYS A 359 63.31 41.21 -20.04
CA LYS A 359 64.57 41.93 -19.78
C LYS A 359 65.71 41.43 -20.66
N ALA A 360 65.83 40.12 -20.86
CA ALA A 360 66.86 39.54 -21.71
C ALA A 360 66.69 40.01 -23.16
N ALA A 361 65.45 40.03 -23.66
CA ALA A 361 65.12 40.57 -24.98
C ALA A 361 65.39 42.10 -25.08
N GLU A 362 65.08 42.87 -24.02
CA GLU A 362 65.39 44.30 -23.95
C GLU A 362 66.91 44.54 -23.97
N LEU A 363 67.68 43.76 -23.21
CA LEU A 363 69.14 43.85 -23.18
C LEU A 363 69.76 43.42 -24.51
N GLU A 364 69.23 42.39 -25.16
CA GLU A 364 69.64 41.99 -26.51
C GLU A 364 69.40 43.13 -27.51
N LEU A 365 68.21 43.74 -27.47
CA LEU A 365 67.88 44.90 -28.31
C LEU A 365 68.83 46.07 -28.02
N ARG A 366 69.09 46.38 -26.75
CA ARG A 366 70.00 47.45 -26.33
C ARG A 366 71.43 47.18 -26.76
N SER A 367 71.90 45.94 -26.62
CA SER A 367 73.21 45.49 -27.12
C SER A 367 73.30 45.66 -28.62
N ARG A 368 72.29 45.22 -29.37
CA ARG A 368 72.21 45.39 -30.82
C ARG A 368 72.23 46.87 -31.21
N LEU A 369 71.44 47.72 -30.56
CA LEU A 369 71.44 49.18 -30.79
C LEU A 369 72.81 49.81 -30.50
N PHE A 370 73.47 49.41 -29.41
CA PHE A 370 74.80 49.90 -29.06
C PHE A 370 75.87 49.42 -30.04
N SER A 371 75.69 48.23 -30.61
CA SER A 371 76.59 47.63 -31.62
C SER A 371 76.39 48.22 -33.03
N PHE A 372 75.32 48.97 -33.28
CA PHE A 372 74.98 49.52 -34.60
C PHE A 372 75.62 50.89 -34.89
N GLY A 373 76.28 51.52 -33.91
CA GLY A 373 77.06 52.74 -34.12
C GLY A 373 78.54 52.41 -34.28
N GLU A 374 79.22 53.05 -35.25
CA GLU A 374 80.68 53.07 -35.29
C GLU A 374 81.19 53.58 -33.93
N PHE A 375 81.62 52.65 -33.08
CA PHE A 375 82.18 52.94 -31.78
C PHE A 375 83.54 53.60 -31.99
N ASN A 376 83.53 54.92 -32.15
CA ASN A 376 84.73 55.74 -32.23
C ASN A 376 85.35 55.84 -30.83
N SER A 377 86.00 54.75 -30.40
CA SER A 377 86.73 54.64 -29.13
C SER A 377 87.59 55.89 -28.88
N ASP A 378 88.28 56.36 -29.92
CA ASP A 378 89.14 57.54 -29.88
C ASP A 378 88.41 58.84 -29.52
N ALA A 379 87.16 59.01 -29.96
CA ALA A 379 86.37 60.20 -29.64
C ALA A 379 85.89 60.15 -28.18
N GLN A 380 85.55 58.96 -27.69
CA GLN A 380 85.10 58.75 -26.32
C GLN A 380 86.26 58.86 -25.32
N GLU A 381 87.44 58.34 -25.65
CA GLU A 381 88.66 58.48 -24.84
C GLU A 381 89.07 59.96 -24.71
N LYS A 382 89.04 60.72 -25.82
CA LYS A 382 89.25 62.17 -25.80
C LYS A 382 88.23 62.90 -24.92
N LEU A 383 86.97 62.48 -24.94
CA LEU A 383 85.92 63.05 -24.09
C LEU A 383 86.17 62.74 -22.61
N ILE A 384 86.52 61.48 -22.29
CA ILE A 384 86.85 61.05 -20.92
C ILE A 384 88.05 61.83 -20.40
N ASP A 385 89.10 62.03 -21.21
CA ASP A 385 90.24 62.86 -20.85
C ASP A 385 89.85 64.31 -20.59
N SER A 386 88.96 64.87 -21.43
CA SER A 386 88.47 66.24 -21.25
C SER A 386 87.67 66.41 -19.96
N LEU A 387 86.85 65.42 -19.61
CA LEU A 387 86.05 65.40 -18.38
C LEU A 387 86.93 65.18 -17.16
N SER A 388 87.88 64.25 -17.24
CA SER A 388 88.89 64.01 -16.20
C SER A 388 89.67 65.29 -15.88
N LYS A 389 90.08 66.05 -16.90
CA LYS A 389 90.71 67.39 -16.74
C LYS A 389 89.79 68.38 -16.02
N LYS A 390 88.51 68.48 -16.41
CA LYS A 390 87.54 69.35 -15.72
C LYS A 390 87.29 68.93 -14.28
N ILE A 391 87.15 67.64 -14.01
CA ILE A 391 86.96 67.10 -12.65
C ILE A 391 88.16 67.46 -11.77
N ASN A 392 89.38 67.33 -12.31
CA ASN A 392 90.60 67.75 -11.59
C ASN A 392 90.59 69.25 -11.27
N GLN A 393 90.13 70.08 -12.20
CA GLN A 393 90.03 71.53 -11.98
C GLN A 393 89.03 71.88 -10.88
N VAL A 394 87.85 71.26 -10.89
CA VAL A 394 86.81 71.47 -9.86
C VAL A 394 87.32 71.00 -8.49
N TYR A 395 87.92 69.81 -8.42
CA TYR A 395 88.48 69.27 -7.18
C TYR A 395 89.53 70.21 -6.56
N LYS A 396 90.45 70.74 -7.40
CA LYS A 396 91.47 71.71 -6.95
C LYS A 396 90.86 72.96 -6.33
N VAL A 397 89.77 73.47 -6.91
CA VAL A 397 89.09 74.69 -6.42
C VAL A 397 88.32 74.41 -5.12
N CYS A 398 87.63 73.28 -5.02
CA CYS A 398 86.73 73.00 -3.90
C CYS A 398 87.44 72.50 -2.64
N ILE A 399 88.55 71.74 -2.77
CA ILE A 399 89.20 71.03 -1.65
C ILE A 399 90.68 71.44 -1.47
N GLY A 400 91.40 71.70 -2.57
CA GLY A 400 92.83 72.04 -2.57
C GLY A 400 93.73 70.97 -3.23
N ASP A 401 95.02 71.27 -3.39
CA ASP A 401 95.95 70.47 -4.23
C ASP A 401 96.54 69.22 -3.52
N ALA A 402 96.12 68.93 -2.29
CA ALA A 402 96.79 67.96 -1.42
C ALA A 402 96.64 66.48 -1.85
N GLU A 403 95.69 66.14 -2.75
CA GLU A 403 95.39 64.73 -3.10
C GLU A 403 95.01 64.50 -4.57
N VAL A 404 95.37 65.42 -5.47
CA VAL A 404 94.87 65.39 -6.87
C VAL A 404 95.41 64.17 -7.67
N GLY A 405 96.58 63.65 -7.30
CA GLY A 405 97.23 62.55 -8.01
C GLY A 405 96.73 61.13 -7.64
N SER A 406 96.17 60.93 -6.46
CA SER A 406 95.85 59.58 -5.93
C SER A 406 94.40 59.14 -6.14
N LEU A 407 93.51 60.05 -6.50
CA LEU A 407 92.06 59.80 -6.55
C LEU A 407 91.54 59.60 -7.98
N ASN A 408 90.70 58.58 -8.17
CA ASN A 408 89.91 58.36 -9.38
C ASN A 408 88.95 59.55 -9.62
N PRO A 409 88.69 59.99 -10.86
CA PRO A 409 87.67 61.00 -11.19
C PRO A 409 86.34 60.85 -10.43
N VAL A 410 85.82 59.63 -10.25
CA VAL A 410 84.59 59.39 -9.48
C VAL A 410 84.80 59.69 -7.99
N GLN A 411 85.92 59.25 -7.42
CA GLN A 411 86.27 59.53 -6.02
C GLN A 411 86.49 61.04 -5.78
N LYS A 412 87.03 61.76 -6.76
CA LYS A 412 87.15 63.23 -6.72
C LYS A 412 85.79 63.89 -6.65
N LEU A 413 84.82 63.44 -7.47
CA LEU A 413 83.46 63.96 -7.44
C LEU A 413 82.77 63.68 -6.10
N VAL A 414 82.90 62.48 -5.55
CA VAL A 414 82.33 62.14 -4.23
C VAL A 414 82.88 63.03 -3.11
N LYS A 415 84.18 63.34 -3.12
CA LYS A 415 84.75 64.27 -2.14
C LYS A 415 84.27 65.71 -2.33
N VAL A 416 84.13 66.17 -3.58
CA VAL A 416 83.54 67.48 -3.87
C VAL A 416 82.10 67.55 -3.38
N GLU A 417 81.33 66.49 -3.60
CA GLU A 417 79.96 66.36 -3.11
C GLU A 417 79.90 66.37 -1.58
N SER A 418 80.74 65.58 -0.90
CA SER A 418 80.84 65.59 0.57
C SER A 418 81.15 66.99 1.09
N ARG A 419 82.09 67.71 0.45
CA ARG A 419 82.41 69.09 0.83
C ARG A 419 81.25 70.05 0.61
N LEU A 420 80.47 69.85 -0.46
CA LEU A 420 79.29 70.64 -0.77
C LEU A 420 78.19 70.41 0.28
N VAL A 421 77.98 69.15 0.69
CA VAL A 421 77.05 68.78 1.76
C VAL A 421 77.49 69.41 3.09
N GLU A 422 78.77 69.27 3.48
CA GLU A 422 79.31 69.91 4.69
C GLU A 422 79.11 71.43 4.70
N LEU A 423 79.35 72.10 3.57
CA LEU A 423 79.14 73.54 3.44
C LEU A 423 77.65 73.90 3.51
N SER A 424 76.76 73.05 3.00
CA SER A 424 75.31 73.26 3.08
C SER A 424 74.81 73.08 4.50
N ASP A 425 75.26 72.05 5.23
CA ASP A 425 74.96 71.85 6.66
C ASP A 425 75.50 73.00 7.51
N LEU A 426 76.70 73.51 7.19
CA LEU A 426 77.27 74.69 7.84
C LEU A 426 76.43 75.95 7.56
N ILE A 427 75.80 76.07 6.40
CA ILE A 427 74.89 77.18 6.09
C ILE A 427 73.56 77.02 6.83
N GLU A 428 73.00 75.80 6.88
CA GLU A 428 71.73 75.52 7.56
C GLU A 428 71.84 75.61 9.09
N SER A 429 72.99 75.24 9.66
CA SER A 429 73.25 75.34 11.11
C SER A 429 73.49 76.77 11.60
N ILE A 430 73.59 77.76 10.71
CA ILE A 430 73.67 79.17 11.12
C ILE A 430 72.33 79.55 11.78
N PRO A 431 72.34 79.97 13.07
CA PRO A 431 71.11 80.34 13.76
C PRO A 431 70.37 81.44 13.01
N LYS A 432 69.07 81.24 12.75
CA LYS A 432 68.22 82.24 12.09
C LYS A 432 68.24 83.58 12.82
N GLU A 433 68.40 83.56 14.14
CA GLU A 433 68.58 84.76 14.97
C GLU A 433 69.84 85.57 14.64
N ASN A 434 70.94 84.90 14.30
CA ASN A 434 72.18 85.56 13.88
C ASN A 434 72.01 86.19 12.49
N VAL A 435 71.35 85.48 11.56
CA VAL A 435 71.05 85.99 10.22
C VAL A 435 70.13 87.21 10.32
N GLU A 436 69.04 87.12 11.08
CA GLU A 436 68.11 88.24 11.31
C GLU A 436 68.76 89.41 12.06
N ALA A 437 69.67 89.16 13.00
CA ALA A 437 70.43 90.21 13.69
C ALA A 437 71.36 90.94 12.71
N ILE A 438 72.07 90.21 11.85
CA ILE A 438 72.94 90.78 10.81
C ILE A 438 72.12 91.54 9.77
N GLU A 439 70.98 91.02 9.33
CA GLU A 439 70.06 91.72 8.43
C GLU A 439 69.51 93.00 9.06
N ARG A 440 69.08 92.94 10.33
CA ARG A 440 68.63 94.13 11.07
C ARG A 440 69.75 95.15 11.23
N MET A 441 70.99 94.73 11.49
CA MET A 441 72.15 95.62 11.54
C MET A 441 72.44 96.25 10.17
N LYS A 442 72.53 95.46 9.09
CA LYS A 442 72.73 95.95 7.71
C LYS A 442 71.61 96.87 7.24
N GLN A 443 70.35 96.58 7.56
CA GLN A 443 69.23 97.46 7.26
C GLN A 443 69.24 98.74 8.10
N LYS A 444 69.66 98.68 9.37
CA LYS A 444 69.88 99.89 10.20
C LYS A 444 71.01 100.73 9.62
N GLU A 445 72.13 100.12 9.25
CA GLU A 445 73.28 100.78 8.62
C GLU A 445 72.89 101.45 7.30
N ARG A 446 72.16 100.75 6.42
CA ARG A 446 71.65 101.34 5.17
C ARG A 446 70.70 102.52 5.44
N ARG A 447 69.77 102.38 6.38
CA ARG A 447 68.84 103.46 6.79
C ARG A 447 69.57 104.65 7.43
N GLN A 448 70.67 104.39 8.12
CA GLN A 448 71.49 105.42 8.73
C GLN A 448 72.35 106.14 7.69
N LYS A 449 73.01 105.42 6.79
CA LYS A 449 73.73 106.00 5.65
C LYS A 449 72.82 106.89 4.81
N LEU A 450 71.60 106.45 4.50
CA LEU A 450 70.63 107.26 3.74
C LEU A 450 70.16 108.51 4.50
N ARG A 451 70.07 108.46 5.84
CA ARG A 451 69.73 109.62 6.68
C ARG A 451 70.89 110.60 6.78
N GLU A 452 72.10 110.11 7.01
CA GLU A 452 73.33 110.91 7.06
C GLU A 452 73.59 111.59 5.71
N GLU A 453 73.35 110.90 4.60
CA GLU A 453 73.46 111.46 3.25
C GLU A 453 72.43 112.57 3.02
N LYS A 454 71.15 112.36 3.38
CA LYS A 454 70.12 113.41 3.31
C LYS A 454 70.39 114.62 4.20
N VAL A 455 70.92 114.41 5.41
CA VAL A 455 71.30 115.51 6.32
C VAL A 455 72.50 116.28 5.76
N LYS A 456 73.51 115.58 5.23
CA LYS A 456 74.65 116.21 4.56
C LYS A 456 74.24 117.00 3.32
N GLU A 457 73.31 116.49 2.51
CA GLU A 457 72.76 117.26 1.38
C GLU A 457 72.04 118.53 1.84
N LYS A 458 71.22 118.45 2.90
CA LYS A 458 70.56 119.63 3.48
C LYS A 458 71.57 120.62 4.06
N GLN A 459 72.61 120.16 4.75
CA GLN A 459 73.68 121.01 5.28
C GLN A 459 74.47 121.68 4.15
N LYS A 460 74.89 120.93 3.13
CA LYS A 460 75.55 121.51 1.94
C LYS A 460 74.66 122.55 1.27
N HIS A 461 73.37 122.28 1.12
CA HIS A 461 72.44 123.25 0.53
C HIS A 461 72.28 124.51 1.42
N GLN A 462 72.28 124.37 2.74
CA GLN A 462 72.26 125.51 3.67
C GLN A 462 73.57 126.30 3.65
N GLU A 463 74.71 125.62 3.65
CA GLU A 463 76.04 126.21 3.53
C GLU A 463 76.22 126.93 2.18
N GLU A 464 75.78 126.33 1.08
CA GLU A 464 75.75 126.96 -0.24
C GLU A 464 74.86 128.21 -0.25
N ARG A 465 73.68 128.14 0.38
CA ARG A 465 72.80 129.31 0.51
C ARG A 465 73.43 130.41 1.36
N LEU A 466 74.09 130.06 2.46
CA LEU A 466 74.79 131.00 3.34
C LEU A 466 76.00 131.61 2.62
N LYS A 467 76.79 130.80 1.92
CA LYS A 467 77.95 131.21 1.13
C LYS A 467 77.53 132.12 -0.02
N ALA A 468 76.49 131.77 -0.76
CA ALA A 468 75.93 132.62 -1.81
C ALA A 468 75.32 133.92 -1.26
N ALA A 469 74.75 133.91 -0.05
CA ALA A 469 74.28 135.12 0.62
C ALA A 469 75.44 136.02 1.07
N LEU A 470 76.50 135.45 1.65
CA LEU A 470 77.74 136.16 2.00
C LEU A 470 78.43 136.73 0.77
N GLU A 471 78.57 135.94 -0.29
CA GLU A 471 79.17 136.37 -1.55
C GLU A 471 78.32 137.47 -2.21
N ARG A 472 76.99 137.43 -2.08
CA ARG A 472 76.10 138.51 -2.51
C ARG A 472 76.21 139.76 -1.63
N ALA A 473 76.46 139.63 -0.34
CA ALA A 473 76.66 140.76 0.58
C ALA A 473 78.03 141.43 0.38
N VAL A 474 79.06 140.67 0.01
CA VAL A 474 80.43 141.17 -0.28
C VAL A 474 80.55 141.68 -1.71
N ALA A 475 79.77 141.15 -2.66
CA ALA A 475 79.80 141.61 -4.04
C ALA A 475 79.33 143.06 -4.16
N GLN A 476 80.24 143.93 -4.64
CA GLN A 476 79.92 145.33 -4.89
C GLN A 476 78.75 145.48 -5.89
N PRO A 477 77.88 146.49 -5.73
CA PRO A 477 76.72 146.70 -6.59
C PRO A 477 77.09 146.74 -8.08
N LYS A 478 76.63 145.75 -8.86
CA LYS A 478 76.89 145.69 -10.31
C LYS A 478 76.22 146.88 -11.02
N LYS A 479 77.04 147.75 -11.63
CA LYS A 479 76.59 148.89 -12.44
C LYS A 479 75.75 148.39 -13.62
N LYS A 480 74.51 148.89 -13.73
CA LYS A 480 73.57 148.55 -14.80
C LYS A 480 74.00 149.22 -16.11
N LEU A 481 74.81 148.53 -16.92
CA LEU A 481 74.91 148.84 -18.34
C LEU A 481 73.64 148.33 -19.03
N GLY A 482 72.99 149.23 -19.78
CA GLY A 482 71.64 149.09 -20.30
C GLY A 482 71.35 147.82 -21.12
N ARG A 483 70.05 147.68 -21.43
CA ARG A 483 69.41 146.55 -22.11
C ARG A 483 70.21 146.09 -23.34
N ARG A 484 70.96 144.99 -23.21
CA ARG A 484 71.62 144.32 -24.34
C ARG A 484 70.56 143.60 -25.18
N LEU A 485 70.56 143.91 -26.48
CA LEU A 485 69.66 143.37 -27.48
C LEU A 485 69.80 141.84 -27.57
N ILE A 486 68.70 141.12 -27.36
CA ILE A 486 68.63 139.67 -27.52
C ILE A 486 68.51 139.38 -29.02
N TYR A 487 69.56 138.81 -29.61
CA TYR A 487 69.52 138.32 -30.98
C TYR A 487 68.70 137.03 -31.07
N ARG A 488 67.84 136.94 -32.11
CA ARG A 488 67.13 135.72 -32.50
C ARG A 488 68.10 134.67 -33.08
N SER A 489 67.70 133.40 -32.97
CA SER A 489 68.47 132.18 -33.25
C SER A 489 69.12 132.09 -34.65
N LYS A 490 70.30 131.48 -34.72
CA LYS A 490 70.93 130.96 -35.96
C LYS A 490 70.70 129.43 -36.06
N PRO A 491 70.50 128.86 -37.26
CA PRO A 491 70.29 127.41 -37.46
C PRO A 491 71.59 126.60 -37.29
N PRO A 492 71.50 125.27 -37.09
CA PRO A 492 72.59 124.44 -36.60
C PRO A 492 73.61 124.11 -37.69
N SER A 493 74.89 124.42 -37.45
CA SER A 493 75.99 123.98 -38.32
C SER A 493 76.49 122.61 -37.89
N GLY A 494 76.36 121.64 -38.79
CA GLY A 494 76.91 120.31 -38.63
C GLY A 494 78.44 120.30 -38.68
N ASN A 495 79.06 119.70 -37.68
CA ASN A 495 80.06 118.63 -37.87
C ASN A 495 80.56 118.06 -36.53
N LYS A 496 80.58 116.72 -36.50
CA LYS A 496 81.43 115.84 -35.68
C LYS A 496 81.16 115.84 -34.17
N ARG A 497 80.20 115.00 -33.77
CA ARG A 497 80.27 114.33 -32.46
C ARG A 497 81.33 113.23 -32.56
N GLU A 498 82.45 113.43 -31.89
CA GLU A 498 83.25 112.33 -31.36
C GLU A 498 82.35 111.49 -30.45
N LEU A 499 81.94 110.32 -30.94
CA LEU A 499 81.41 109.28 -30.09
C LEU A 499 82.62 108.61 -29.44
N LEU A 500 82.82 108.90 -28.16
CA LEU A 500 83.70 108.12 -27.31
C LEU A 500 83.23 106.65 -27.34
N LEU A 501 84.19 105.82 -27.72
CA LEU A 501 84.12 104.38 -27.88
C LEU A 501 83.79 103.72 -26.52
N VAL A 502 82.52 103.37 -26.28
CA VAL A 502 82.17 102.34 -25.29
C VAL A 502 82.05 101.03 -26.04
N LYS A 503 82.96 100.09 -25.74
CA LYS A 503 82.95 98.74 -26.29
C LYS A 503 81.74 97.99 -25.74
N ASP A 504 80.67 97.91 -26.52
CA ASP A 504 79.60 96.93 -26.32
C ASP A 504 80.05 95.56 -26.82
N THR A 505 80.57 94.73 -25.92
CA THR A 505 80.70 93.29 -26.14
C THR A 505 79.61 92.55 -25.37
N ARG A 506 78.67 91.97 -26.13
CA ARG A 506 78.03 90.67 -25.84
C ARG A 506 77.09 90.61 -24.62
N THR A 507 75.94 91.28 -24.69
CA THR A 507 74.75 90.97 -23.87
C THR A 507 73.45 91.14 -24.68
N LYS A 508 73.31 90.39 -25.78
CA LYS A 508 72.09 90.41 -26.62
C LYS A 508 71.49 89.02 -26.90
N SER A 509 71.70 88.05 -26.00
CA SER A 509 71.13 86.69 -26.14
C SER A 509 70.65 86.10 -24.81
N LEU A 510 70.16 86.91 -23.87
CA LEU A 510 69.65 86.43 -22.58
C LEU A 510 68.42 87.19 -22.05
N GLN A 511 67.87 88.12 -22.84
CA GLN A 511 66.68 88.90 -22.45
C GLN A 511 65.38 88.37 -23.06
N GLU A 512 65.43 87.27 -23.81
CA GLU A 512 64.25 86.60 -24.40
C GLU A 512 63.75 85.37 -23.60
N GLU A 513 64.42 84.98 -22.50
CA GLU A 513 63.96 83.88 -21.63
C GLU A 513 63.22 84.34 -20.36
N TYR A 514 62.97 85.64 -20.19
CA TYR A 514 62.26 86.18 -19.01
C TYR A 514 60.80 86.60 -19.27
N PHE A 515 60.24 86.23 -20.43
CA PHE A 515 58.84 86.54 -20.78
C PHE A 515 57.96 85.33 -21.16
N PHE A 516 58.49 84.10 -21.08
CA PHE A 516 57.68 82.87 -21.14
C PHE A 516 58.21 81.83 -20.14
N THR A 517 57.81 81.99 -18.87
CA THR A 517 57.55 80.89 -17.93
C THR A 517 56.50 81.35 -16.93
#